data_AF-A0A183H4K6-F1
#
_entry.id   AF-A0A183H4K6-F1
#
_cell.length_a   1.000
_cell.length_b   1.000
_cell.length_c   1.000
_cell.angle_alpha   90.00
_cell.angle_beta   90.00
_cell.angle_gamma   90.00
#
_symmetry.space_group_name_H-M   'P 1'
#
loop_
_entity.id
_entity.type
_entity.pdbx_description
1 polymer ?
#
loop_
_entity_poly.entity_id
_entity_poly.type
_entity_poly.pdbx_seq_one_letter_code
_entity_poly.pdbx_strand_id
1 'polypeptide(L)'
;MIINKLYRRLTKGLYIDNRNIANPIITSDYFETQQKGEIRYENDYRPTPFNPPAMHTGNDSSRMLYFYGSEYLFNSLLYHAYEADRMIVEVDETNLPPQYQSIVRTSCDNSQSSSRSFVSSLCLGVLIPEVALRYPNLSTSFLLLPHQIPEFRFSKDTGSIDLKSRVLTYINENERRKQIMVSTADLQADFRLLVEDQKFAAALKINKFDIRLHRSAIKGLNSNSITQLAPLAKTFLGPQLVKALRKGIPFPLKDSIEFINPELIIRDKFVEIATDFRLGEQKLREEVQKAFSSVFQN
;
A
#
# COMPACT_ATOMS: atom_id res chain seq x y z
N MET A 1 -2.43 -4.03 -14.63
CA MET A 1 -3.43 -4.13 -13.54
C MET A 1 -3.22 -3.00 -12.54
N ILE A 2 -4.30 -2.33 -12.13
CA ILE A 2 -4.31 -1.09 -11.31
C ILE A 2 -3.35 -1.15 -10.11
N ILE A 3 -3.39 -2.23 -9.33
CA ILE A 3 -2.53 -2.39 -8.13
C ILE A 3 -1.04 -2.39 -8.48
N ASN A 4 -0.62 -2.99 -9.61
CA ASN A 4 0.79 -2.95 -10.03
C ASN A 4 1.22 -1.54 -10.46
N LYS A 5 0.32 -0.78 -11.12
CA LYS A 5 0.59 0.62 -11.48
C LYS A 5 0.74 1.47 -10.23
N LEU A 6 -0.18 1.30 -9.27
CA LEU A 6 -0.12 1.96 -7.96
C LEU A 6 1.17 1.61 -7.21
N TYR A 7 1.49 0.33 -7.09
CA TYR A 7 2.72 -0.15 -6.45
C TYR A 7 3.96 0.47 -7.09
N ARG A 8 4.07 0.47 -8.43
CA ARG A 8 5.21 1.06 -9.14
C ARG A 8 5.29 2.57 -8.90
N ARG A 9 4.17 3.29 -8.89
CA ARG A 9 4.17 4.73 -8.62
C ARG A 9 4.52 5.06 -7.17
N LEU A 10 4.05 4.25 -6.23
CA LEU A 10 4.38 4.39 -4.81
C LEU A 10 5.85 4.09 -4.55
N THR A 11 6.45 3.10 -5.22
CA THR A 11 7.82 2.65 -4.93
C THR A 11 8.90 3.37 -5.74
N LYS A 12 8.57 3.94 -6.90
CA LYS A 12 9.57 4.58 -7.77
C LYS A 12 10.22 5.78 -7.06
N GLY A 13 11.53 5.70 -6.87
CA GLY A 13 12.36 6.74 -6.25
C GLY A 13 12.18 6.85 -4.73
N LEU A 14 11.65 5.81 -4.07
CA LEU A 14 11.65 5.75 -2.61
C LEU A 14 13.05 5.42 -2.09
N TYR A 15 13.44 6.10 -1.01
CA TYR A 15 14.57 5.71 -0.20
C TYR A 15 14.25 5.94 1.29
N ILE A 16 15.08 5.35 2.15
CA ILE A 16 14.98 5.53 3.59
C ILE A 16 16.14 6.42 4.05
N ASP A 17 15.82 7.56 4.66
CA ASP A 17 16.79 8.42 5.32
C ASP A 17 17.19 7.79 6.66
N ASN A 18 18.27 7.01 6.64
CA ASN A 18 18.81 6.28 7.80
C ASN A 18 20.07 6.95 8.39
N ARG A 19 20.17 8.27 8.31
CA ARG A 19 21.24 9.00 9.01
C ARG A 19 21.15 8.74 10.51
N ASN A 20 22.31 8.60 11.16
CA ASN A 20 22.40 8.46 12.61
C ASN A 20 21.88 9.74 13.27
N ILE A 21 20.99 9.58 14.24
CA ILE A 21 20.40 10.69 15.00
C ILE A 21 21.05 10.87 16.38
N ALA A 22 21.86 9.90 16.79
CA ALA A 22 22.63 9.90 18.02
C ALA A 22 23.95 9.16 17.79
N ASN A 23 24.89 9.35 18.73
CA ASN A 23 26.10 8.54 18.77
C ASN A 23 25.73 7.08 19.06
N PRO A 24 26.46 6.10 18.49
CA PRO A 24 26.27 4.70 18.85
C PRO A 24 26.41 4.47 20.35
N ILE A 25 25.55 3.62 20.89
CA ILE A 25 25.62 3.18 22.29
C ILE A 25 26.40 1.87 22.30
N ILE A 26 27.43 1.79 23.13
CA ILE A 26 28.27 0.60 23.26
C ILE A 26 28.25 0.18 24.72
N THR A 27 27.85 -1.06 24.98
CA THR A 27 27.83 -1.68 26.31
C THR A 27 28.72 -2.92 26.30
N SER A 28 28.78 -3.64 27.43
CA SER A 28 29.44 -4.96 27.47
C SER A 28 28.71 -6.02 26.63
N ASP A 29 27.41 -5.82 26.38
CA ASP A 29 26.51 -6.87 25.89
C ASP A 29 26.09 -6.61 24.43
N TYR A 30 26.01 -5.35 24.02
CA TYR A 30 25.58 -4.97 22.68
C TYR A 30 26.16 -3.63 22.22
N PHE A 31 26.10 -3.40 20.90
CA PHE A 31 26.20 -2.08 20.31
C PHE A 31 24.88 -1.72 19.63
N GLU A 32 24.44 -0.47 19.76
CA GLU A 32 23.20 0.03 19.19
C GLU A 32 23.48 1.28 18.36
N THR A 33 22.80 1.40 17.22
CA THR A 33 22.77 2.62 16.41
C THR A 33 21.33 3.10 16.26
N GLN A 34 21.12 4.40 16.40
CA GLN A 34 19.81 5.01 16.28
C GLN A 34 19.75 5.82 14.99
N GLN A 35 18.79 5.49 14.13
CA GLN A 35 18.66 6.00 12.78
C GLN A 35 17.34 6.77 12.64
N LYS A 36 17.32 7.75 11.73
CA LYS A 36 16.13 8.60 11.53
C LYS A 36 14.92 7.81 11.01
N GLY A 37 15.11 6.85 10.11
CA GLY A 37 14.06 5.96 9.62
C GLY A 37 12.92 6.70 8.91
N GLU A 38 13.21 7.74 8.14
CA GLU A 38 12.17 8.46 7.36
C GLU A 38 12.16 7.97 5.92
N ILE A 39 11.09 7.28 5.52
CA ILE A 39 10.85 6.89 4.13
C ILE A 39 10.33 8.11 3.36
N ARG A 40 11.00 8.47 2.26
CA ARG A 40 10.62 9.60 1.39
C ARG A 40 11.02 9.37 -0.06
N TYR A 41 10.70 10.32 -0.94
CA TYR A 41 11.08 10.27 -2.36
C TYR A 41 12.35 11.05 -2.67
N GLU A 42 13.09 10.60 -3.67
CA GLU A 42 14.15 11.37 -4.32
C GLU A 42 13.61 12.75 -4.71
N ASN A 43 14.36 13.81 -4.35
CA ASN A 43 14.01 15.21 -4.53
C ASN A 43 12.90 15.77 -3.60
N ASP A 44 12.41 15.01 -2.62
CA ASP A 44 11.61 15.57 -1.52
C ASP A 44 12.48 15.79 -0.26
N TYR A 45 12.83 17.04 -0.02
CA TYR A 45 13.65 17.45 1.13
C TYR A 45 12.81 17.93 2.31
N ARG A 46 11.48 18.01 2.17
CA ARG A 46 10.60 18.48 3.23
C ARG A 46 10.63 17.46 4.37
N PRO A 47 10.74 17.87 5.64
CA PRO A 47 10.52 16.97 6.75
C PRO A 47 9.03 16.64 6.87
N THR A 48 8.73 15.51 7.50
CA THR A 48 7.39 15.22 8.01
C THR A 48 7.01 16.23 9.11
N PRO A 49 5.71 16.57 9.26
CA PRO A 49 5.23 17.50 10.29
C PRO A 49 5.00 16.80 11.65
N PHE A 50 5.53 15.60 11.84
CA PHE A 50 5.37 14.78 13.03
C PHE A 50 6.67 14.05 13.36
N ASN A 51 6.82 13.63 14.62
CA ASN A 51 8.02 12.96 15.11
C ASN A 51 7.75 11.46 15.34
N PRO A 52 8.81 10.63 15.33
CA PRO A 52 8.66 9.23 15.70
C PRO A 52 8.21 9.07 17.16
N PRO A 53 7.39 8.06 17.48
CA PRO A 53 7.05 7.74 18.86
C PRO A 53 8.26 7.16 19.59
N ALA A 54 8.28 7.32 20.92
CA ALA A 54 9.25 6.63 21.77
C ALA A 54 9.06 5.11 21.65
N MET A 55 10.16 4.39 21.43
CA MET A 55 10.19 2.93 21.44
C MET A 55 10.86 2.49 22.75
N HIS A 56 10.10 1.82 23.61
CA HIS A 56 10.63 1.24 24.83
C HIS A 56 11.11 -0.17 24.52
N THR A 57 12.38 -0.28 24.13
CA THR A 57 13.04 -1.55 23.83
C THR A 57 13.46 -2.25 25.13
N GLY A 58 13.51 -3.57 25.09
CA GLY A 58 14.09 -4.36 26.19
C GLY A 58 15.60 -4.48 26.02
N ASN A 59 16.29 -4.91 27.08
CA ASN A 59 17.71 -5.25 27.04
C ASN A 59 17.92 -6.74 26.66
N ASP A 60 17.10 -7.26 25.74
CA ASP A 60 17.29 -8.65 25.30
C ASP A 60 18.51 -8.74 24.39
N SER A 61 19.36 -9.72 24.67
CA SER A 61 20.59 -10.02 23.93
C SER A 61 20.67 -11.51 23.57
N SER A 62 19.54 -12.21 23.57
CA SER A 62 19.46 -13.64 23.27
C SER A 62 19.68 -13.95 21.78
N ARG A 63 19.50 -12.96 20.90
CA ARG A 63 19.76 -13.04 19.45
C ARG A 63 20.93 -12.17 19.05
N MET A 64 21.55 -12.49 17.90
CA MET A 64 22.69 -11.71 17.39
C MET A 64 22.31 -10.31 16.90
N LEU A 65 21.06 -10.10 16.46
CA LEU A 65 20.64 -8.85 15.81
C LEU A 65 19.18 -8.52 16.13
N TYR A 66 18.95 -7.27 16.50
CA TYR A 66 17.63 -6.71 16.77
C TYR A 66 17.38 -5.51 15.86
N PHE A 67 16.24 -5.50 15.17
CA PHE A 67 15.74 -4.33 14.44
C PHE A 67 14.47 -3.80 15.09
N TYR A 68 14.42 -2.49 15.27
CA TYR A 68 13.25 -1.79 15.77
C TYR A 68 12.76 -0.80 14.71
N GLY A 69 11.49 -0.91 14.33
CA GLY A 69 10.87 -0.02 13.36
C GLY A 69 9.60 0.59 13.94
N SER A 70 9.59 1.91 14.17
CA SER A 70 8.37 2.58 14.61
C SER A 70 7.36 2.74 13.47
N GLU A 71 6.10 2.94 13.83
CA GLU A 71 5.03 3.29 12.88
C GLU A 71 5.34 4.57 12.07
N TYR A 72 6.29 5.38 12.55
CA TYR A 72 6.83 6.53 11.82
C TYR A 72 7.33 6.19 10.42
N LEU A 73 7.95 5.01 10.23
CA LEU A 73 8.42 4.55 8.91
C LEU A 73 7.29 4.54 7.88
N PHE A 74 6.14 3.99 8.27
CA PHE A 74 4.97 3.89 7.40
C PHE A 74 4.24 5.23 7.29
N ASN A 75 4.12 5.97 8.39
CA ASN A 75 3.47 7.28 8.38
C ASN A 75 4.25 8.31 7.54
N SER A 76 5.58 8.29 7.56
CA SER A 76 6.39 9.16 6.70
C SER A 76 6.19 8.81 5.22
N LEU A 77 6.17 7.52 4.87
CA LEU A 77 5.84 7.06 3.52
C LEU A 77 4.46 7.56 3.08
N LEU A 78 3.45 7.38 3.91
CA LEU A 78 2.07 7.77 3.60
C LEU A 78 1.92 9.28 3.43
N TYR A 79 2.61 10.06 4.28
CA TYR A 79 2.67 11.52 4.16
C TYR A 79 3.29 11.96 2.84
N HIS A 80 4.50 11.50 2.52
CA HIS A 80 5.19 11.87 1.29
C HIS A 80 4.44 11.38 0.04
N ALA A 81 3.78 10.22 0.11
CA ALA A 81 2.96 9.71 -0.99
C ALA A 81 1.66 10.50 -1.18
N TYR A 82 1.10 11.05 -0.11
CA TYR A 82 -0.05 11.96 -0.16
C TYR A 82 0.33 13.28 -0.80
N GLU A 83 1.37 13.93 -0.28
CA GLU A 83 1.85 15.24 -0.75
C GLU A 83 2.32 15.23 -2.20
N ALA A 84 2.77 14.08 -2.71
CA ALA A 84 3.22 13.93 -4.09
C ALA A 84 2.15 13.36 -5.03
N ASP A 85 0.87 13.29 -4.62
CA ASP A 85 -0.25 12.75 -5.40
C ASP A 85 -0.07 11.29 -5.88
N ARG A 86 0.82 10.53 -5.20
CA ARG A 86 1.18 9.16 -5.60
C ARG A 86 0.16 8.11 -5.18
N MET A 87 -0.86 8.50 -4.42
CA MET A 87 -1.97 7.65 -3.99
C MET A 87 -3.24 7.78 -4.84
N ILE A 88 -3.25 8.63 -5.87
CA ILE A 88 -4.41 8.83 -6.76
C ILE A 88 -4.67 7.60 -7.63
N VAL A 89 -5.79 6.91 -7.51
CA VAL A 89 -6.06 5.72 -8.34
C VAL A 89 -7.14 6.01 -9.37
N GLU A 90 -6.85 5.77 -10.63
CA GLU A 90 -7.87 5.80 -11.68
C GLU A 90 -8.26 4.38 -12.07
N VAL A 91 -9.57 4.13 -12.12
CA VAL A 91 -10.16 2.86 -12.55
C VAL A 91 -11.04 3.13 -13.76
N ASP A 92 -10.73 2.46 -14.86
CA ASP A 92 -11.45 2.56 -16.13
C ASP A 92 -11.39 1.19 -16.84
N GLU A 93 -12.06 1.10 -17.97
CA GLU A 93 -12.17 -0.14 -18.74
C GLU A 93 -10.82 -0.67 -19.26
N THR A 94 -9.87 0.21 -19.53
CA THR A 94 -8.56 -0.13 -20.10
C THR A 94 -7.60 -0.70 -19.06
N ASN A 95 -7.81 -0.35 -17.79
CA ASN A 95 -6.92 -0.72 -16.70
C ASN A 95 -7.44 -1.86 -15.82
N LEU A 96 -8.70 -2.26 -16.04
CA LEU A 96 -9.34 -3.42 -15.44
C LEU A 96 -8.98 -4.73 -16.17
N PRO A 97 -8.85 -5.85 -15.44
CA PRO A 97 -8.79 -7.17 -16.05
C PRO A 97 -10.05 -7.47 -16.89
N PRO A 98 -9.96 -8.26 -17.98
CA PRO A 98 -11.08 -8.52 -18.89
C PRO A 98 -12.37 -8.97 -18.21
N GLN A 99 -12.27 -9.78 -17.15
CA GLN A 99 -13.42 -10.28 -16.39
C GLN A 99 -14.17 -9.22 -15.58
N TYR A 100 -13.61 -8.02 -15.40
CA TYR A 100 -14.18 -6.92 -14.63
C TYR A 100 -14.48 -5.68 -15.48
N GLN A 101 -14.17 -5.70 -16.78
CA GLN A 101 -14.35 -4.53 -17.67
C GLN A 101 -15.81 -4.08 -17.76
N SER A 102 -16.76 -5.01 -17.71
CA SER A 102 -18.19 -4.72 -17.75
C SER A 102 -18.66 -3.87 -16.57
N ILE A 103 -18.00 -3.95 -15.40
CA ILE A 103 -18.40 -3.22 -14.17
C ILE A 103 -18.39 -1.70 -14.39
N VAL A 104 -17.54 -1.17 -15.26
CA VAL A 104 -17.48 0.27 -15.54
C VAL A 104 -18.38 0.69 -16.71
N ARG A 105 -19.00 -0.25 -17.41
CA ARG A 105 -19.94 0.03 -18.50
C ARG A 105 -21.30 0.39 -17.93
N THR A 106 -21.94 1.40 -18.52
CA THR A 106 -23.28 1.86 -18.14
C THR A 106 -24.39 0.92 -18.62
N SER A 107 -24.15 0.16 -19.69
CA SER A 107 -25.05 -0.87 -20.21
C SER A 107 -24.41 -2.25 -20.14
N CYS A 108 -25.22 -3.27 -19.93
CA CYS A 108 -24.79 -4.67 -19.95
C CYS A 108 -24.98 -5.21 -21.37
N ASP A 109 -23.97 -5.90 -21.90
CA ASP A 109 -24.10 -6.64 -23.16
C ASP A 109 -24.84 -7.96 -22.90
N ASN A 110 -26.03 -8.12 -23.49
CA ASN A 110 -26.83 -9.35 -23.38
C ASN A 110 -26.29 -10.50 -24.26
N SER A 111 -25.16 -10.31 -24.97
CA SER A 111 -24.73 -11.14 -26.10
C SER A 111 -23.66 -12.20 -25.79
N GLN A 112 -23.23 -12.40 -24.54
CA GLN A 112 -22.18 -13.38 -24.18
C GLN A 112 -22.55 -14.31 -23.02
N SER A 113 -23.74 -14.92 -23.11
CA SER A 113 -24.34 -15.79 -22.09
C SER A 113 -23.80 -17.23 -22.02
N SER A 114 -22.82 -17.63 -22.84
CA SER A 114 -22.49 -19.06 -22.97
C SER A 114 -21.30 -19.56 -22.14
N SER A 115 -20.45 -18.72 -21.53
CA SER A 115 -19.33 -19.25 -20.72
C SER A 115 -18.53 -18.25 -19.86
N ARG A 116 -19.12 -17.36 -19.04
CA ARG A 116 -18.31 -16.55 -18.09
C ARG A 116 -18.97 -16.29 -16.73
N SER A 117 -18.12 -16.13 -15.71
CA SER A 117 -18.41 -15.86 -14.29
C SER A 117 -19.48 -14.77 -14.06
N PHE A 118 -20.30 -14.89 -13.01
CA PHE A 118 -21.33 -13.92 -12.58
C PHE A 118 -20.87 -12.45 -12.59
N VAL A 119 -19.59 -12.20 -12.32
CA VAL A 119 -19.05 -10.83 -12.29
C VAL A 119 -18.97 -10.21 -13.69
N SER A 120 -18.77 -11.01 -14.73
CA SER A 120 -18.70 -10.52 -16.12
C SER A 120 -20.05 -10.10 -16.68
N SER A 121 -21.16 -10.64 -16.16
CA SER A 121 -22.53 -10.20 -16.50
C SER A 121 -22.98 -8.95 -15.75
N LEU A 122 -22.19 -8.45 -14.79
CA LEU A 122 -22.51 -7.28 -13.99
C LEU A 122 -21.94 -6.01 -14.65
N CYS A 123 -22.79 -5.01 -14.86
CA CYS A 123 -22.39 -3.69 -15.31
C CYS A 123 -22.82 -2.60 -14.33
N LEU A 124 -22.28 -1.39 -14.48
CA LEU A 124 -22.63 -0.25 -13.64
C LEU A 124 -24.13 0.06 -13.70
N GLY A 125 -24.76 -0.12 -14.86
CA GLY A 125 -26.19 0.07 -15.03
C GLY A 125 -27.07 -0.86 -14.20
N VAL A 126 -26.61 -2.07 -13.91
CA VAL A 126 -27.31 -2.99 -13.01
C VAL A 126 -27.12 -2.59 -11.55
N LEU A 127 -25.95 -2.05 -11.22
CA LEU A 127 -25.63 -1.58 -9.87
C LEU A 127 -26.31 -0.25 -9.54
N ILE A 128 -26.45 0.62 -10.54
CA ILE A 128 -27.01 1.97 -10.45
C ILE A 128 -27.91 2.21 -11.67
N PRO A 129 -29.18 1.76 -11.64
CA PRO A 129 -30.11 1.83 -12.78
C PRO A 129 -30.25 3.22 -13.40
N GLU A 130 -30.22 4.27 -12.59
CA GLU A 130 -30.36 5.65 -13.06
C GLU A 130 -29.20 6.09 -13.97
N VAL A 131 -28.02 5.47 -13.83
CA VAL A 131 -26.88 5.71 -14.74
C VAL A 131 -27.17 5.15 -16.12
N ALA A 132 -27.71 3.92 -16.22
CA ALA A 132 -28.07 3.30 -17.50
C ALA A 132 -29.16 4.10 -18.22
N LEU A 133 -30.17 4.55 -17.48
CA LEU A 133 -31.28 5.34 -18.03
C LEU A 133 -30.82 6.68 -18.59
N ARG A 134 -29.89 7.35 -17.90
CA ARG A 134 -29.44 8.70 -18.29
C ARG A 134 -28.34 8.67 -19.35
N TYR A 135 -27.48 7.66 -19.31
CA TYR A 135 -26.27 7.59 -20.10
C TYR A 135 -26.06 6.18 -20.67
N PRO A 136 -26.91 5.72 -21.58
CA PRO A 136 -26.84 4.37 -22.12
C PRO A 136 -25.60 4.18 -23.01
N ASN A 137 -25.03 2.97 -22.98
CA ASN A 137 -23.97 2.51 -23.89
C ASN A 137 -22.66 3.31 -23.82
N LEU A 138 -22.39 3.93 -22.67
CA LEU A 138 -21.14 4.63 -22.38
C LEU A 138 -20.28 3.87 -21.36
N SER A 139 -19.01 4.27 -21.26
CA SER A 139 -18.06 3.76 -20.27
C SER A 139 -17.80 4.81 -19.19
N THR A 140 -17.53 4.36 -17.97
CA THR A 140 -17.25 5.22 -16.82
C THR A 140 -15.80 5.10 -16.37
N SER A 141 -15.33 6.13 -15.68
CA SER A 141 -14.07 6.08 -14.94
C SER A 141 -14.27 6.57 -13.51
N PHE A 142 -13.53 5.96 -12.58
CA PHE A 142 -13.54 6.29 -11.17
C PHE A 142 -12.15 6.80 -10.79
N LEU A 143 -12.08 8.07 -10.39
CA LEU A 143 -10.87 8.68 -9.88
C LEU A 143 -10.95 8.73 -8.34
N LEU A 144 -10.15 7.90 -7.69
CA LEU A 144 -10.02 7.81 -6.24
C LEU A 144 -8.89 8.73 -5.80
N LEU A 145 -9.21 9.69 -4.96
CA LEU A 145 -8.31 10.71 -4.44
C LEU A 145 -8.34 10.64 -2.91
N PRO A 146 -7.23 10.34 -2.23
CA PRO A 146 -7.18 10.51 -0.78
C PRO A 146 -7.56 11.95 -0.41
N HIS A 147 -8.40 12.14 0.60
CA HIS A 147 -8.81 13.49 1.03
C HIS A 147 -8.33 13.86 2.43
N GLN A 148 -7.57 12.96 3.04
CA GLN A 148 -6.80 13.16 4.26
C GLN A 148 -5.54 12.30 4.17
N ILE A 149 -4.50 12.68 4.91
CA ILE A 149 -3.29 11.87 5.04
C ILE A 149 -3.69 10.56 5.76
N PRO A 150 -3.42 9.38 5.17
CA PRO A 150 -3.69 8.11 5.83
C PRO A 150 -2.74 7.92 7.01
N GLU A 151 -3.26 7.33 8.08
CA GLU A 151 -2.48 7.05 9.29
C GLU A 151 -2.36 5.54 9.49
N PHE A 152 -1.15 5.10 9.75
CA PHE A 152 -0.81 3.74 10.12
C PHE A 152 -0.47 3.68 11.61
N ARG A 153 -1.01 2.66 12.30
CA ARG A 153 -0.80 2.46 13.74
C ARG A 153 -0.42 1.03 14.05
N PHE A 154 0.59 0.84 14.90
CA PHE A 154 0.88 -0.47 15.50
C PHE A 154 0.22 -0.59 16.87
N SER A 155 -0.54 -1.67 17.07
CA SER A 155 -1.17 -2.00 18.35
C SER A 155 -1.30 -3.53 18.46
N LYS A 156 -0.70 -4.10 19.50
CA LYS A 156 -0.89 -5.50 19.95
C LYS A 156 -1.02 -6.51 18.79
N ASP A 157 0.12 -6.93 18.22
CA ASP A 157 0.20 -7.94 17.15
C ASP A 157 -0.43 -7.53 15.80
N THR A 158 -0.90 -6.29 15.67
CA THR A 158 -1.54 -5.80 14.45
C THR A 158 -1.07 -4.40 14.07
N GLY A 159 -0.85 -4.19 12.78
CA GLY A 159 -0.85 -2.86 12.17
C GLY A 159 -2.26 -2.52 11.69
N SER A 160 -2.66 -1.26 11.69
CA SER A 160 -3.96 -0.82 11.18
C SER A 160 -3.81 0.44 10.33
N ILE A 161 -4.66 0.59 9.31
CA ILE A 161 -4.73 1.79 8.47
C ILE A 161 -6.17 2.26 8.37
N ASP A 162 -6.36 3.59 8.38
CA ASP A 162 -7.59 4.27 7.98
C ASP A 162 -7.30 5.13 6.75
N LEU A 163 -7.94 4.80 5.63
CA LEU A 163 -7.84 5.52 4.36
C LEU A 163 -9.22 6.05 3.98
N LYS A 164 -9.32 7.38 3.88
CA LYS A 164 -10.54 8.05 3.41
C LYS A 164 -10.25 8.79 2.11
N SER A 165 -11.06 8.49 1.10
CA SER A 165 -10.87 8.97 -0.27
C SER A 165 -12.15 9.55 -0.85
N ARG A 166 -12.03 10.58 -1.67
CA ARG A 166 -13.09 11.03 -2.59
C ARG A 166 -13.04 10.16 -3.83
N VAL A 167 -14.22 9.83 -4.35
CA VAL A 167 -14.36 9.12 -5.62
C VAL A 167 -15.10 10.04 -6.57
N LEU A 168 -14.42 10.49 -7.62
CA LEU A 168 -15.01 11.26 -8.70
C LEU A 168 -15.36 10.29 -9.82
N THR A 169 -16.64 10.21 -10.18
CA THR A 169 -17.10 9.35 -11.27
C THR A 169 -17.35 10.19 -12.50
N TYR A 170 -16.72 9.80 -13.61
CA TYR A 170 -16.87 10.42 -14.91
C TYR A 170 -17.50 9.46 -15.89
N ILE A 171 -18.22 10.03 -16.85
CA ILE A 171 -18.65 9.36 -18.07
C ILE A 171 -17.75 9.83 -19.21
N ASN A 172 -17.35 8.88 -20.05
CA ASN A 172 -16.60 9.13 -21.27
C ASN A 172 -17.60 9.24 -22.43
N GLU A 173 -17.83 10.46 -22.92
CA GLU A 173 -18.74 10.78 -24.04
C GLU A 173 -17.95 11.52 -25.12
N ASN A 174 -17.74 10.90 -26.29
CA ASN A 174 -17.05 11.52 -27.44
C ASN A 174 -15.73 12.22 -27.07
N GLU A 175 -14.84 11.50 -26.38
CA GLU A 175 -13.55 11.99 -25.85
C GLU A 175 -13.64 13.08 -24.76
N ARG A 176 -14.84 13.51 -24.37
CA ARG A 176 -15.05 14.41 -23.24
C ARG A 176 -15.39 13.62 -21.99
N ARG A 177 -14.78 14.02 -20.87
CA ARG A 177 -15.09 13.51 -19.54
C ARG A 177 -16.08 14.41 -18.85
N LYS A 178 -17.23 13.85 -18.49
CA LYS A 178 -18.26 14.55 -17.72
C LYS A 178 -18.39 13.95 -16.33
N GLN A 179 -18.15 14.75 -15.29
CA GLN A 179 -18.34 14.30 -13.91
C GLN A 179 -19.84 14.14 -13.62
N ILE A 180 -20.24 12.97 -13.15
CA ILE A 180 -21.64 12.66 -12.86
C ILE A 180 -21.91 12.47 -11.36
N MET A 181 -20.89 12.12 -10.58
CA MET A 181 -21.04 11.78 -9.18
C MET A 181 -19.76 12.08 -8.40
N VAL A 182 -19.94 12.49 -7.15
CA VAL A 182 -18.90 12.59 -6.13
C VAL A 182 -19.33 11.74 -4.95
N SER A 183 -18.50 10.78 -4.59
CA SER A 183 -18.71 9.88 -3.45
C SER A 183 -17.51 9.92 -2.50
N THR A 184 -17.65 9.30 -1.34
CA THR A 184 -16.57 9.08 -0.38
C THR A 184 -16.44 7.60 -0.13
N ALA A 185 -15.20 7.11 -0.13
CA ALA A 185 -14.85 5.73 0.18
C ALA A 185 -14.00 5.72 1.45
N ASP A 186 -14.49 5.03 2.47
CA ASP A 186 -13.85 4.90 3.78
C ASP A 186 -13.37 3.45 3.94
N LEU A 187 -12.05 3.23 4.00
CA LEU A 187 -11.40 1.93 4.14
C LEU A 187 -10.69 1.83 5.48
N GLN A 188 -11.04 0.81 6.27
CA GLN A 188 -10.30 0.41 7.46
C GLN A 188 -9.80 -1.02 7.29
N ALA A 189 -8.50 -1.23 7.49
CA ALA A 189 -7.90 -2.55 7.37
C ALA A 189 -6.79 -2.80 8.38
N ASP A 190 -6.67 -4.05 8.79
CA ASP A 190 -5.59 -4.54 9.64
C ASP A 190 -4.57 -5.31 8.82
N PHE A 191 -3.31 -5.20 9.24
CA PHE A 191 -2.16 -5.88 8.70
C PHE A 191 -1.53 -6.73 9.78
N ARG A 192 -1.20 -7.97 9.43
CA ARG A 192 -0.25 -8.79 10.19
C ARG A 192 1.03 -8.87 9.40
N LEU A 193 2.12 -8.37 9.98
CA LEU A 193 3.44 -8.53 9.39
C LEU A 193 3.88 -9.99 9.54
N LEU A 194 4.48 -10.51 8.49
CA LEU A 194 4.92 -11.89 8.39
C LEU A 194 6.36 -11.91 7.90
N VAL A 195 7.11 -12.90 8.37
CA VAL A 195 8.42 -13.24 7.82
C VAL A 195 8.27 -14.53 7.03
N GLU A 196 8.42 -14.44 5.71
CA GLU A 196 8.31 -15.57 4.79
C GLU A 196 9.47 -15.51 3.78
N ASP A 197 10.21 -16.61 3.59
CA ASP A 197 11.27 -16.73 2.58
C ASP A 197 12.27 -15.54 2.55
N GLN A 198 12.80 -15.14 3.72
CA GLN A 198 13.73 -14.00 3.87
C GLN A 198 13.14 -12.64 3.39
N LYS A 199 11.82 -12.47 3.53
CA LYS A 199 11.09 -11.25 3.15
C LYS A 199 10.11 -10.84 4.25
N PHE A 200 9.91 -9.53 4.35
CA PHE A 200 8.78 -8.93 5.05
C PHE A 200 7.54 -9.02 4.16
N ALA A 201 6.62 -9.93 4.50
CA ALA A 201 5.30 -10.00 3.90
C ALA A 201 4.25 -9.41 4.85
N ALA A 202 3.03 -9.21 4.35
CA ALA A 202 1.91 -8.87 5.21
C ALA A 202 0.62 -9.58 4.77
N ALA A 203 -0.16 -10.02 5.75
CA ALA A 203 -1.53 -10.44 5.56
C ALA A 203 -2.48 -9.27 5.84
N LEU A 204 -3.45 -9.06 4.95
CA LEU A 204 -4.42 -7.97 5.03
C LEU A 204 -5.80 -8.50 5.41
N LYS A 205 -6.47 -7.83 6.34
CA LYS A 205 -7.88 -8.02 6.66
C LYS A 205 -8.62 -6.69 6.53
N ILE A 206 -9.54 -6.61 5.57
CA ILE A 206 -10.41 -5.43 5.40
C ILE A 206 -11.58 -5.53 6.38
N ASN A 207 -11.54 -4.68 7.41
CA ASN A 207 -12.57 -4.61 8.45
C ASN A 207 -13.79 -3.83 8.00
N LYS A 208 -13.56 -2.68 7.36
CA LYS A 208 -14.61 -1.78 6.88
C LYS A 208 -14.27 -1.27 5.50
N PHE A 209 -15.26 -1.25 4.61
CA PHE A 209 -15.13 -0.59 3.33
C PHE A 209 -16.51 -0.09 2.90
N ASP A 210 -16.72 1.21 3.06
CA ASP A 210 -18.01 1.85 2.82
C ASP A 210 -17.89 2.92 1.74
N ILE A 211 -18.94 3.05 0.93
CA ILE A 211 -19.05 4.09 -0.10
C ILE A 211 -20.32 4.89 0.16
N ARG A 212 -20.19 6.22 0.23
CA ARG A 212 -21.30 7.15 0.47
C ARG A 212 -21.39 8.19 -0.63
N LEU A 213 -22.60 8.42 -1.11
CA LEU A 213 -22.86 9.46 -2.10
C LEU A 213 -22.78 10.83 -1.45
N HIS A 214 -22.05 11.76 -2.08
CA HIS A 214 -21.97 13.15 -1.62
C HIS A 214 -22.70 14.11 -2.54
N ARG A 215 -22.51 14.00 -3.86
CA ARG A 215 -23.18 14.82 -4.87
C ARG A 215 -23.42 14.00 -6.12
N SER A 216 -24.53 14.29 -6.81
CA SER A 216 -24.89 13.65 -8.07
C SER A 216 -25.45 14.68 -9.04
N ALA A 217 -25.06 14.58 -10.31
CA ALA A 217 -25.68 15.29 -11.43
C ALA A 217 -26.86 14.52 -12.04
N ILE A 218 -27.09 13.28 -11.60
CA ILE A 218 -28.21 12.41 -11.99
C ILE A 218 -29.31 12.55 -10.96
N LYS A 219 -30.50 12.99 -11.40
CA LYS A 219 -31.69 13.13 -10.54
C LYS A 219 -32.12 11.77 -10.01
N GLY A 220 -32.55 11.72 -8.75
CA GLY A 220 -33.05 10.50 -8.11
C GLY A 220 -32.00 9.64 -7.41
N LEU A 221 -30.70 9.86 -7.68
CA LEU A 221 -29.64 9.15 -6.97
C LEU A 221 -29.54 9.59 -5.50
N ASN A 222 -29.58 8.60 -4.62
CA ASN A 222 -29.34 8.77 -3.19
C ASN A 222 -28.25 7.80 -2.72
N SER A 223 -27.88 7.84 -1.44
CA SER A 223 -26.82 6.98 -0.90
C SER A 223 -27.10 5.49 -1.07
N ASN A 224 -28.38 5.06 -1.03
CA ASN A 224 -28.75 3.66 -1.18
C ASN A 224 -28.49 3.15 -2.61
N SER A 225 -28.65 4.02 -3.62
CA SER A 225 -28.44 3.71 -5.03
C SER A 225 -27.02 3.21 -5.34
N ILE A 226 -26.03 3.51 -4.50
CA ILE A 226 -24.62 3.15 -4.76
C ILE A 226 -24.01 2.19 -3.74
N THR A 227 -24.81 1.69 -2.80
CA THR A 227 -24.33 0.82 -1.71
C THR A 227 -23.69 -0.46 -2.21
N GLN A 228 -24.15 -0.99 -3.35
CA GLN A 228 -23.63 -2.20 -3.99
C GLN A 228 -22.21 -2.05 -4.56
N LEU A 229 -21.73 -0.82 -4.75
CA LEU A 229 -20.36 -0.58 -5.22
C LEU A 229 -19.32 -1.04 -4.19
N ALA A 230 -19.61 -0.89 -2.90
CA ALA A 230 -18.69 -1.23 -1.82
C ALA A 230 -18.34 -2.73 -1.77
N PRO A 231 -19.31 -3.66 -1.65
CA PRO A 231 -19.01 -5.09 -1.62
C PRO A 231 -18.36 -5.58 -2.92
N LEU A 232 -18.73 -5.01 -4.07
CA LEU A 232 -18.12 -5.35 -5.35
C LEU A 232 -16.64 -4.94 -5.42
N ALA A 233 -16.34 -3.69 -5.06
CA ALA A 233 -14.97 -3.21 -5.03
C ALA A 233 -14.13 -3.95 -3.97
N LYS A 234 -14.71 -4.35 -2.82
CA LYS A 234 -14.03 -5.24 -1.85
C LYS A 234 -13.63 -6.58 -2.48
N THR A 235 -14.52 -7.17 -3.26
CA THR A 235 -14.29 -8.45 -3.98
C THR A 235 -13.18 -8.33 -5.03
N PHE A 236 -13.08 -7.17 -5.69
CA PHE A 236 -12.06 -6.90 -6.69
C PHE A 236 -10.69 -6.53 -6.09
N LEU A 237 -10.66 -5.60 -5.14
CA LEU A 237 -9.44 -5.01 -4.57
C LEU A 237 -8.80 -5.93 -3.54
N GLY A 238 -9.59 -6.59 -2.69
CA GLY A 238 -9.11 -7.41 -1.57
C GLY A 238 -8.07 -8.46 -2.00
N PRO A 239 -8.39 -9.37 -2.94
CA PRO A 239 -7.45 -10.40 -3.39
C PRO A 239 -6.17 -9.82 -4.00
N GLN A 240 -6.27 -8.70 -4.72
CA GLN A 240 -5.09 -8.08 -5.35
C GLN A 240 -4.17 -7.44 -4.32
N LEU A 241 -4.73 -6.77 -3.30
CA LEU A 241 -3.96 -6.19 -2.21
C LEU A 241 -3.28 -7.29 -1.40
N VAL A 242 -3.99 -8.37 -1.05
CA VAL A 242 -3.41 -9.53 -0.36
C VAL A 242 -2.26 -10.13 -1.16
N LYS A 243 -2.44 -10.33 -2.47
CA LYS A 243 -1.38 -10.85 -3.35
C LYS A 243 -0.17 -9.92 -3.41
N ALA A 244 -0.39 -8.61 -3.49
CA ALA A 244 0.69 -7.64 -3.51
C ALA A 244 1.48 -7.61 -2.21
N LEU A 245 0.79 -7.67 -1.06
CA LEU A 245 1.41 -7.65 0.27
C LEU A 245 2.16 -8.95 0.59
N ARG A 246 1.67 -10.11 0.13
CA ARG A 246 2.37 -11.39 0.24
C ARG A 246 3.62 -11.49 -0.62
N LYS A 247 3.71 -10.72 -1.71
CA LYS A 247 4.96 -10.63 -2.49
C LYS A 247 6.12 -10.13 -1.61
N GLY A 248 5.79 -9.27 -0.64
CA GLY A 248 6.69 -8.77 0.38
C GLY A 248 7.83 -7.91 -0.14
N ILE A 249 8.69 -7.51 0.78
CA ILE A 249 9.93 -6.77 0.56
C ILE A 249 11.08 -7.63 1.12
N PRO A 250 12.15 -7.89 0.36
CA PRO A 250 13.28 -8.65 0.89
C PRO A 250 13.90 -7.96 2.10
N PHE A 251 14.50 -8.76 2.98
CA PHE A 251 15.27 -8.22 4.09
C PHE A 251 16.41 -7.30 3.61
N PRO A 252 16.73 -6.25 4.41
CA PRO A 252 17.90 -5.44 4.13
C PRO A 252 19.14 -6.33 4.12
N LEU A 253 20.11 -6.01 3.26
CA LEU A 253 21.39 -6.73 3.16
C LEU A 253 21.27 -8.23 2.84
N LYS A 254 20.18 -8.70 2.23
CA LYS A 254 19.97 -10.12 1.88
C LYS A 254 21.12 -10.81 1.12
N ASP A 255 21.96 -10.05 0.43
CA ASP A 255 23.09 -10.58 -0.35
C ASP A 255 24.37 -10.71 0.51
N SER A 256 24.39 -10.07 1.68
CA SER A 256 25.53 -10.04 2.62
C SER A 256 25.23 -10.71 3.96
N ILE A 257 23.95 -10.78 4.34
CA ILE A 257 23.50 -11.33 5.62
C ILE A 257 22.26 -12.20 5.36
N GLU A 258 22.30 -13.41 5.90
CA GLU A 258 21.16 -14.33 5.93
C GLU A 258 20.61 -14.39 7.36
N PHE A 259 19.32 -14.10 7.53
CA PHE A 259 18.67 -14.14 8.85
C PHE A 259 18.33 -15.59 9.20
N ILE A 260 18.67 -16.01 10.42
CA ILE A 260 18.44 -17.34 10.96
C ILE A 260 17.40 -17.24 12.06
N ASN A 261 16.29 -17.97 11.90
CA ASN A 261 15.15 -18.00 12.81
C ASN A 261 14.67 -16.59 13.23
N PRO A 262 14.35 -15.70 12.27
CA PRO A 262 13.83 -14.37 12.58
C PRO A 262 12.47 -14.45 13.28
N GLU A 263 12.36 -13.76 14.41
CA GLU A 263 11.14 -13.59 15.18
C GLU A 263 10.65 -12.15 15.04
N LEU A 264 9.37 -11.98 14.70
CA LEU A 264 8.74 -10.67 14.52
C LEU A 264 7.68 -10.47 15.59
N ILE A 265 7.79 -9.38 16.34
CA ILE A 265 6.86 -9.01 17.42
C ILE A 265 6.36 -7.59 17.17
N ILE A 266 5.05 -7.40 17.09
CA ILE A 266 4.44 -6.07 16.96
C ILE A 266 4.03 -5.59 18.34
N ARG A 267 4.69 -4.53 18.81
CA ARG A 267 4.40 -3.85 20.07
C ARG A 267 3.52 -2.62 19.80
N ASP A 268 3.14 -1.93 20.87
CA ASP A 268 2.48 -0.63 20.72
C ASP A 268 3.45 0.35 20.04
N LYS A 269 3.04 0.94 18.91
CA LYS A 269 3.77 1.94 18.10
C LYS A 269 5.03 1.48 17.36
N PHE A 270 5.51 0.26 17.54
CA PHE A 270 6.68 -0.24 16.82
C PHE A 270 6.68 -1.76 16.63
N VAL A 271 7.47 -2.21 15.66
CA VAL A 271 7.77 -3.62 15.41
C VAL A 271 9.21 -3.91 15.81
N GLU A 272 9.42 -5.08 16.41
CA GLU A 272 10.70 -5.65 16.78
C GLU A 272 10.96 -6.90 15.94
N ILE A 273 12.20 -7.05 15.49
CA ILE A 273 12.66 -8.22 14.75
C ILE A 273 13.94 -8.70 15.39
N ALA A 274 13.89 -9.87 16.01
CA ALA A 274 15.04 -10.50 16.66
C ALA A 274 15.49 -11.69 15.81
N THR A 275 16.77 -11.77 15.48
CA THR A 275 17.29 -12.83 14.60
C THR A 275 18.75 -13.13 14.89
N ASP A 276 19.13 -14.39 14.71
CA ASP A 276 20.53 -14.72 14.49
C ASP A 276 20.87 -14.46 13.02
N PHE A 277 22.15 -14.35 12.67
CA PHE A 277 22.51 -14.15 11.28
C PHE A 277 23.78 -14.89 10.87
N ARG A 278 23.86 -15.21 9.58
CA ARG A 278 25.06 -15.73 8.92
C ARG A 278 25.54 -14.75 7.87
N LEU A 279 26.84 -14.51 7.84
CA LEU A 279 27.46 -13.68 6.82
C LEU A 279 27.55 -14.44 5.49
N GLY A 280 27.16 -13.77 4.41
CA GLY A 280 27.35 -14.25 3.04
C GLY A 280 28.82 -14.14 2.64
N GLU A 281 29.61 -15.17 2.96
CA GLU A 281 31.07 -15.17 2.81
C GLU A 281 31.53 -14.80 1.39
N GLN A 282 30.87 -15.34 0.37
CA GLN A 282 31.22 -15.05 -1.02
C GLN A 282 31.09 -13.56 -1.34
N LYS A 283 29.95 -12.96 -1.00
CA LYS A 283 29.70 -11.54 -1.29
C LYS A 283 30.62 -10.64 -0.48
N LEU A 284 30.84 -10.98 0.78
CA LEU A 284 31.78 -10.25 1.63
C LEU A 284 33.20 -10.31 1.07
N ARG A 285 33.64 -11.47 0.58
CA ARG A 285 34.96 -11.64 -0.05
C ARG A 285 35.10 -10.80 -1.31
N GLU A 286 34.07 -10.76 -2.16
CA GLU A 286 34.04 -9.91 -3.36
C GLU A 286 34.18 -8.42 -3.01
N GLU A 287 33.43 -7.93 -2.02
CA GLU A 287 33.50 -6.53 -1.59
C GLU A 287 34.86 -6.20 -0.95
N VAL A 288 35.43 -7.11 -0.16
CA VAL A 288 36.78 -6.96 0.40
C VAL A 288 37.82 -6.89 -0.70
N GLN A 289 37.81 -7.81 -1.67
CA GLN A 289 38.75 -7.80 -2.80
C GLN A 289 38.66 -6.49 -3.58
N LYS A 290 37.43 -6.05 -3.89
CA LYS A 290 37.19 -4.78 -4.58
C LYS A 290 37.73 -3.58 -3.81
N ALA A 291 37.50 -3.53 -2.49
CA ALA A 291 38.01 -2.47 -1.63
C ALA A 291 39.55 -2.42 -1.68
N PHE A 292 40.22 -3.56 -1.50
CA PHE A 292 41.69 -3.61 -1.57
C PHE A 292 42.22 -3.28 -2.96
N SER A 293 41.62 -3.78 -4.04
CA SER A 293 42.03 -3.43 -5.41
C SER A 293 41.91 -1.94 -5.72
N SER A 294 40.91 -1.26 -5.16
CA SER A 294 40.73 0.19 -5.35
C SER A 294 41.78 1.05 -4.65
N VAL A 295 42.42 0.53 -3.60
CA VAL A 295 43.48 1.23 -2.84
C VAL A 295 44.84 1.17 -3.57
N PHE A 296 45.09 0.10 -4.33
CA PHE A 296 46.37 -0.13 -5.01
C PHE A 296 46.36 0.23 -6.51
N GLN A 297 45.29 0.88 -7.01
CA GLN A 297 45.18 1.36 -8.40
C GLN A 297 45.41 2.88 -8.55
N ASN A 298 45.96 3.55 -7.53
CA ASN A 298 46.50 4.91 -7.63
C ASN A 298 48.03 4.91 -7.64
#